data_AF-A0A0Q4XIU7-F1
#
_entry.id   AF-A0A0Q4XIU7-F1
#
_cell.length_a   1.000
_cell.length_b   1.000
_cell.length_c   1.000
_cell.angle_alpha   90.00
_cell.angle_beta   90.00
_cell.angle_gamma   90.00
#
_symmetry.space_group_name_H-M   'P 1'
#
loop_
_entity.id
_entity.type
_entity.pdbx_description
1 polymer ?
#
loop_
_entity_poly.entity_id
_entity_poly.type
_entity_poly.pdbx_seq_one_letter_code
_entity_poly.pdbx_strand_id
1 'polypeptide(L)'
;MGQPEIDEAYDPLRRVADAAASNRQLAERSEQARRELPHRLGIAHGPTRGETLDIFTADVPDAPVFFFIRGGYPQPAIQLDDGIVQRSSPVRHVRRCATPVVLAWGGAAQDAFAQQSHGFHAGWQAAGNRSAPAPEDGADHLQAVQGFEQPDSALCQALRGSV
;
A
#
# COMPACT_ATOMS: atom_id res chain seq x y z
N MET A 1 -6.78 -23.56 10.70
CA MET A 1 -5.85 -22.55 11.21
C MET A 1 -6.47 -21.93 12.44
N GLY A 2 -5.77 -21.91 13.57
CA GLY A 2 -6.21 -21.24 14.79
C GLY A 2 -5.94 -19.73 14.74
N GLN A 3 -6.53 -18.96 15.66
CA GLN A 3 -6.31 -17.50 15.74
C GLN A 3 -4.82 -17.13 15.87
N PRO A 4 -3.99 -17.79 16.68
CA PRO A 4 -2.56 -17.44 16.79
C PRO A 4 -1.80 -17.63 15.47
N GLU A 5 -2.14 -18.68 14.69
CA GLU A 5 -1.53 -18.93 13.39
C GLU A 5 -1.95 -17.85 12.37
N ILE A 6 -3.20 -17.37 12.45
CA ILE A 6 -3.67 -16.22 11.65
C ILE A 6 -2.90 -14.96 12.05
N ASP A 7 -2.79 -14.67 13.34
CA ASP A 7 -2.12 -13.46 13.83
C ASP A 7 -0.66 -13.42 13.37
N GLU A 8 0.06 -14.53 13.48
CA GLU A 8 1.45 -14.63 13.01
C GLU A 8 1.56 -14.48 11.48
N ALA A 9 0.67 -15.14 10.72
CA ALA A 9 0.69 -15.06 9.26
C ALA A 9 0.41 -13.64 8.74
N TYR A 10 -0.39 -12.87 9.47
CA TYR A 10 -0.85 -11.54 9.06
C TYR A 10 -0.09 -10.37 9.73
N ASP A 11 0.78 -10.60 10.71
CA ASP A 11 1.58 -9.54 11.35
C ASP A 11 2.65 -8.96 10.41
N PRO A 12 2.46 -7.77 9.80
CA PRO A 12 3.37 -7.22 8.80
C PRO A 12 4.80 -7.02 9.28
N LEU A 13 5.02 -6.97 10.60
CA LEU A 13 6.33 -6.74 11.19
C LEU A 13 7.09 -8.05 11.47
N ARG A 14 6.43 -9.21 11.34
CA ARG A 14 6.96 -10.51 11.75
C ARG A 14 8.29 -10.90 11.11
N ARG A 15 8.49 -10.52 9.85
CA ARG A 15 9.72 -10.77 9.05
C ARG A 15 10.59 -9.51 8.88
N VAL A 16 10.21 -8.39 9.49
CA VAL A 16 10.99 -7.16 9.46
C VAL A 16 12.12 -7.26 10.48
N ALA A 17 13.37 -7.08 10.03
CA ALA A 17 14.54 -7.25 10.90
C ALA A 17 14.65 -6.17 11.99
N ASP A 18 14.45 -4.90 11.63
CA ASP A 18 14.42 -3.78 12.57
C ASP A 18 13.38 -2.74 12.12
N ALA A 19 12.13 -2.93 12.57
CA ALA A 19 11.04 -2.03 12.26
C ALA A 19 11.28 -0.60 12.78
N ALA A 20 12.01 -0.46 13.89
CA ALA A 20 12.29 0.86 14.47
C ALA A 20 13.29 1.62 13.58
N ALA A 21 14.33 0.96 13.06
CA ALA A 21 15.24 1.55 12.08
C ALA A 21 14.52 1.93 10.78
N SER A 22 13.71 1.04 10.22
CA SER A 22 12.94 1.34 9.00
C SER A 22 12.03 2.55 9.21
N ASN A 23 11.35 2.63 10.35
CA ASN A 23 10.50 3.78 10.68
C ASN A 23 11.30 5.08 10.85
N ARG A 24 12.49 5.04 11.47
CA ARG A 24 13.38 6.22 11.55
C ARG A 24 13.81 6.69 10.16
N GLN A 25 14.23 5.76 9.30
CA GLN A 25 14.62 6.08 7.93
C GLN A 25 13.46 6.72 7.14
N LEU A 26 12.24 6.15 7.23
CA LEU A 26 11.04 6.72 6.61
C LEU A 26 10.73 8.14 7.12
N ALA A 27 10.92 8.38 8.42
CA ALA A 27 10.73 9.70 9.02
C ALA A 27 11.78 10.70 8.52
N GLU A 28 13.06 10.32 8.49
CA GLU A 28 14.16 11.13 7.97
C GLU A 28 13.94 11.49 6.49
N ARG A 29 13.55 10.52 5.66
CA ARG A 29 13.20 10.75 4.25
C ARG A 29 12.01 11.69 4.09
N SER A 30 11.00 11.55 4.93
CA SER A 30 9.84 12.44 4.93
C SER A 30 10.22 13.88 5.31
N GLU A 31 11.10 14.06 6.30
CA GLU A 31 11.65 15.38 6.65
C GLU A 31 12.47 15.98 5.51
N GLN A 32 13.28 15.16 4.84
CA GLN A 32 14.04 15.62 3.67
C GLN A 32 13.13 16.10 2.55
N ALA A 33 12.11 15.32 2.20
CA ALA A 33 11.12 15.69 1.19
C ALA A 33 10.42 17.02 1.52
N ARG A 34 10.06 17.25 2.80
CA ARG A 34 9.49 18.52 3.26
C ARG A 34 10.46 19.70 3.19
N ARG A 35 11.77 19.47 3.21
CA ARG A 35 12.78 20.54 3.06
C ARG A 35 13.03 20.91 1.61
N GLU A 36 12.97 19.94 0.71
CA GLU A 36 13.43 20.11 -0.68
C GLU A 36 12.30 20.33 -1.68
N LEU A 37 11.13 19.74 -1.47
CA LEU A 37 10.06 19.72 -2.47
C LEU A 37 9.05 20.85 -2.22
N PRO A 38 8.55 21.54 -3.25
CA PRO A 38 7.44 22.47 -3.12
C PRO A 38 6.17 21.75 -2.64
N HIS A 39 5.55 22.27 -1.58
CA HIS A 39 4.44 21.57 -0.94
C HIS A 39 3.47 22.49 -0.19
N ARG A 40 2.31 21.93 0.17
CA ARG A 40 1.32 22.50 1.09
C ARG A 40 0.95 21.42 2.11
N LEU A 41 1.27 21.63 3.38
CA LEU A 41 1.01 20.64 4.44
C LEU A 41 -0.31 20.91 5.16
N GLY A 42 -0.87 19.86 5.75
CA GLY A 42 -1.94 19.97 6.75
C GLY A 42 -3.26 20.51 6.22
N ILE A 43 -3.57 20.28 4.93
CA ILE A 43 -4.83 20.71 4.34
C ILE A 43 -5.96 19.86 4.92
N ALA A 44 -6.82 20.47 5.74
CA ALA A 44 -7.98 19.80 6.31
C ALA A 44 -8.97 19.38 5.21
N HIS A 45 -9.47 18.14 5.28
CA HIS A 45 -10.50 17.63 4.37
C HIS A 45 -11.70 16.99 5.10
N GLY A 46 -11.70 17.03 6.45
CA GLY A 46 -12.74 16.45 7.28
C GLY A 46 -12.83 17.12 8.64
N PRO A 47 -13.82 16.75 9.46
CA PRO A 47 -14.11 17.40 10.74
C PRO A 47 -13.10 17.08 11.85
N THR A 48 -12.29 16.03 11.73
CA THR A 48 -11.36 15.59 12.77
C THR A 48 -9.95 16.14 12.56
N ARG A 49 -9.15 16.14 13.64
CA ARG A 49 -7.75 16.56 13.60
C ARG A 49 -6.86 15.67 12.72
N GLY A 50 -7.27 14.43 12.47
CA GLY A 50 -6.50 13.47 11.67
C GLY A 50 -6.81 13.51 10.18
N GLU A 51 -7.87 14.21 9.77
CA GLU A 51 -8.30 14.31 8.37
C GLU A 51 -7.59 15.47 7.67
N THR A 52 -6.31 15.25 7.41
CA THR A 52 -5.41 16.20 6.73
C THR A 52 -4.68 15.56 5.55
N LEU A 53 -4.44 16.35 4.51
CA LEU A 53 -3.64 15.98 3.34
C LEU A 53 -2.40 16.87 3.23
N ASP A 54 -1.28 16.26 2.85
CA ASP A 54 -0.09 16.98 2.39
C ASP A 54 -0.03 16.88 0.86
N ILE A 55 0.12 18.01 0.18
CA ILE A 55 0.21 18.07 -1.29
C ILE A 55 1.62 18.50 -1.67
N PHE A 56 2.34 17.62 -2.35
CA PHE A 56 3.61 17.91 -3.01
C PHE A 56 3.34 18.17 -4.50
N THR A 57 3.76 19.33 -5.01
CA THR A 57 3.37 19.78 -6.35
C THR A 57 4.42 19.43 -7.40
N ALA A 58 3.96 18.95 -8.55
CA ALA A 58 4.80 18.84 -9.74
C ALA A 58 5.16 20.24 -10.30
N ASP A 59 6.28 20.32 -11.01
CA ASP A 59 6.73 21.50 -11.74
C ASP A 59 6.13 21.60 -13.16
N VAL A 60 5.40 20.58 -13.59
CA VAL A 60 4.72 20.53 -14.88
C VAL A 60 3.23 20.84 -14.74
N PRO A 61 2.68 21.76 -15.56
CA PRO A 61 1.23 22.00 -15.63
C PRO A 61 0.44 20.73 -15.99
N ASP A 62 -0.78 20.62 -15.46
CA ASP A 62 -1.71 19.51 -15.73
C ASP A 62 -1.14 18.11 -15.44
N ALA A 63 -0.15 18.01 -14.55
CA ALA A 63 0.40 16.73 -14.11
C ALA A 63 -0.68 15.87 -13.42
N PRO A 64 -0.68 14.54 -13.65
CA PRO A 64 -1.58 13.63 -12.95
C PRO A 64 -1.39 13.71 -11.43
N VAL A 65 -2.49 13.54 -10.69
CA VAL A 65 -2.44 13.50 -9.23
C VAL A 65 -2.20 12.06 -8.77
N PHE A 66 -1.11 11.85 -8.04
CA PHE A 66 -0.85 10.59 -7.33
C PHE A 66 -1.32 10.72 -5.87
N PHE A 67 -2.34 9.95 -5.50
CA PHE A 67 -2.82 9.86 -4.11
C PHE A 67 -2.14 8.69 -3.39
N PHE A 68 -1.42 8.99 -2.31
CA PHE A 68 -0.82 8.00 -1.45
C PHE A 68 -1.56 7.91 -0.11
N ILE A 69 -2.16 6.76 0.19
CA ILE A 69 -2.84 6.51 1.46
C ILE A 69 -1.94 5.60 2.29
N ARG A 70 -1.38 6.14 3.38
CA ARG A 70 -0.57 5.36 4.32
C ARG A 70 -1.45 4.71 5.38
N GLY A 71 -1.09 3.50 5.77
CA GLY A 71 -1.68 2.79 6.89
C GLY A 71 -2.19 1.41 6.51
N GLY A 72 -2.63 0.67 7.51
CA GLY A 72 -3.07 -0.70 7.36
C GLY A 72 -3.07 -1.42 8.70
N TYR A 73 -3.26 -2.73 8.66
CA TYR A 73 -3.22 -3.62 9.82
C TYR A 73 -4.05 -3.10 11.02
N PRO A 74 -5.34 -2.79 10.85
CA PRO A 74 -6.15 -2.16 11.90
C PRO A 74 -6.56 -3.15 13.00
N GLN A 75 -6.39 -4.46 12.78
CA GLN A 75 -6.88 -5.51 13.66
C GLN A 75 -6.51 -5.31 15.14
N PRO A 76 -5.26 -4.99 15.51
CA PRO A 76 -4.91 -4.77 16.92
C PRO A 76 -5.69 -3.62 17.58
N ALA A 77 -6.06 -2.59 16.80
CA ALA A 77 -6.70 -1.39 17.31
C ALA A 77 -8.23 -1.49 17.35
N ILE A 78 -8.86 -2.17 16.38
CA ILE A 78 -10.33 -2.15 16.22
C ILE A 78 -10.99 -3.52 16.26
N GLN A 79 -10.22 -4.61 16.35
CA GLN A 79 -10.71 -5.99 16.55
C GLN A 79 -11.87 -6.35 15.60
N LEU A 80 -11.57 -6.44 14.30
CA LEU A 80 -12.58 -6.79 13.30
C LEU A 80 -13.12 -8.20 13.59
N ASP A 81 -14.44 -8.31 13.68
CA ASP A 81 -15.15 -9.59 13.75
C ASP A 81 -15.34 -10.20 12.35
N ASP A 82 -15.74 -11.47 12.32
CA ASP A 82 -16.00 -12.20 11.08
C ASP A 82 -17.00 -11.50 10.18
N GLY A 83 -18.06 -10.91 10.75
CA GLY A 83 -19.07 -10.17 10.00
C GLY A 83 -18.50 -8.93 9.32
N ILE A 84 -17.55 -8.24 9.95
CA ILE A 84 -16.83 -7.10 9.36
C ILE A 84 -15.92 -7.58 8.24
N VAL A 85 -15.17 -8.64 8.47
CA VAL A 85 -14.28 -9.23 7.46
C VAL A 85 -15.07 -9.64 6.22
N GLN A 86 -16.21 -10.35 6.39
CA GLN A 86 -17.04 -10.80 5.27
C GLN A 86 -17.57 -9.64 4.43
N ARG A 87 -18.11 -8.59 5.05
CA ARG A 87 -18.72 -7.47 4.31
C ARG A 87 -17.73 -6.43 3.81
N SER A 88 -16.49 -6.41 4.32
CA SER A 88 -15.52 -5.34 4.02
C SER A 88 -14.29 -5.82 3.25
N SER A 89 -14.16 -7.13 3.00
CA SER A 89 -13.05 -7.68 2.20
C SER A 89 -13.21 -7.30 0.72
N PRO A 90 -12.26 -6.54 0.11
CA PRO A 90 -12.38 -6.10 -1.28
C PRO A 90 -12.51 -7.26 -2.28
N VAL A 91 -11.84 -8.39 -2.02
CA VAL A 91 -11.88 -9.59 -2.90
C VAL A 91 -13.30 -10.14 -3.11
N ARG A 92 -14.23 -9.87 -2.19
CA ARG A 92 -15.63 -10.32 -2.28
C ARG A 92 -16.53 -9.36 -3.06
N HIS A 93 -16.02 -8.18 -3.40
CA HIS A 93 -16.79 -7.07 -3.98
C HIS A 93 -16.22 -6.60 -5.32
N VAL A 94 -15.42 -7.44 -5.98
CA VAL A 94 -14.86 -7.15 -7.30
C VAL A 94 -16.00 -6.97 -8.31
N ARG A 95 -15.96 -5.86 -9.04
CA ARG A 95 -16.89 -5.55 -10.13
C ARG A 95 -16.09 -5.23 -11.39
N ARG A 96 -16.69 -5.47 -12.55
CA ARG A 96 -16.07 -5.09 -13.83
C ARG A 96 -15.87 -3.58 -13.89
N CYS A 97 -14.67 -3.13 -14.26
CA CYS A 97 -14.34 -1.72 -14.45
C CYS A 97 -13.15 -1.57 -15.42
N ALA A 98 -12.92 -0.33 -15.88
CA ALA A 98 -11.79 -0.01 -16.75
C ALA A 98 -10.48 0.25 -15.98
N THR A 99 -10.58 0.55 -14.69
CA THR A 99 -9.45 0.89 -13.83
C THR A 99 -8.56 -0.34 -13.62
N PRO A 100 -7.29 -0.29 -14.04
CA PRO A 100 -6.34 -1.36 -13.78
C PRO A 100 -5.86 -1.33 -12.33
N VAL A 101 -5.37 -2.46 -11.85
CA VAL A 101 -4.76 -2.58 -10.52
C VAL A 101 -3.37 -3.19 -10.63
N VAL A 102 -2.37 -2.51 -10.08
CA VAL A 102 -1.06 -3.10 -9.78
C VAL A 102 -1.11 -3.64 -8.36
N LEU A 103 -0.75 -4.90 -8.18
CA LEU A 103 -0.71 -5.57 -6.87
C LEU A 103 0.75 -5.76 -6.47
N ALA A 104 1.24 -4.89 -5.59
CA ALA A 104 2.60 -4.95 -5.08
C ALA A 104 2.65 -5.49 -3.65
N TRP A 105 3.67 -6.28 -3.35
CA TRP A 105 3.95 -6.81 -2.02
C TRP A 105 5.45 -7.12 -1.88
N GLY A 106 5.96 -7.11 -0.64
CA GLY A 106 7.36 -7.47 -0.37
C GLY A 106 7.59 -8.96 -0.57
N GLY A 107 8.55 -9.33 -1.43
CA GLY A 107 8.91 -10.73 -1.72
C GLY A 107 9.51 -11.49 -0.53
N ALA A 108 10.05 -10.77 0.46
CA ALA A 108 10.54 -11.33 1.72
C ALA A 108 9.54 -11.18 2.88
N ALA A 109 8.38 -10.57 2.65
CA ALA A 109 7.29 -10.50 3.64
C ALA A 109 6.57 -11.85 3.78
N GLN A 110 5.53 -11.93 4.62
CA GLN A 110 4.82 -13.19 4.85
C GLN A 110 4.09 -13.70 3.60
N ASP A 111 4.08 -15.02 3.46
CA ASP A 111 3.46 -15.73 2.34
C ASP A 111 1.95 -15.40 2.23
N ALA A 112 1.30 -15.09 3.35
CA ALA A 112 -0.11 -14.70 3.38
C ALA A 112 -0.41 -13.42 2.56
N PHE A 113 0.54 -12.48 2.47
CA PHE A 113 0.38 -11.30 1.62
C PHE A 113 0.48 -11.65 0.14
N ALA A 114 1.45 -12.49 -0.24
CA ALA A 114 1.55 -13.00 -1.60
C ALA A 114 0.28 -13.79 -1.98
N GLN A 115 -0.19 -14.68 -1.10
CA GLN A 115 -1.41 -15.46 -1.33
C GLN A 115 -2.64 -14.58 -1.52
N GLN A 116 -2.83 -13.55 -0.68
CA GLN A 116 -3.92 -12.60 -0.83
C GLN A 116 -3.82 -11.78 -2.11
N SER A 117 -2.63 -11.30 -2.46
CA SER A 117 -2.40 -10.56 -3.71
C SER A 117 -2.73 -11.42 -4.93
N HIS A 118 -2.29 -12.69 -4.96
CA HIS A 118 -2.66 -13.60 -6.05
C HIS A 118 -4.16 -13.92 -6.07
N GLY A 119 -4.79 -14.10 -4.91
CA GLY A 119 -6.24 -14.32 -4.81
C GLY A 119 -7.04 -13.12 -5.34
N PHE A 120 -6.64 -11.91 -4.97
CA PHE A 120 -7.28 -10.69 -5.48
C PHE A 120 -6.99 -10.50 -6.97
N HIS A 121 -5.77 -10.76 -7.44
CA HIS A 121 -5.41 -10.76 -8.86
C HIS A 121 -6.33 -11.68 -9.68
N ALA A 122 -6.49 -12.93 -9.24
CA ALA A 122 -7.34 -13.91 -9.90
C ALA A 122 -8.81 -13.47 -9.92
N GLY A 123 -9.34 -12.99 -8.80
CA GLY A 123 -10.71 -12.46 -8.74
C GLY A 123 -10.91 -11.24 -9.65
N TRP A 124 -9.92 -10.35 -9.73
CA TRP A 124 -9.93 -9.17 -10.60
C TRP A 124 -9.96 -9.55 -12.08
N GLN A 125 -9.09 -10.48 -12.49
CA GLN A 125 -9.06 -11.01 -13.87
C GLN A 125 -10.34 -11.75 -14.23
N ALA A 126 -10.90 -12.55 -13.32
CA ALA A 126 -12.16 -13.27 -13.52
C ALA A 126 -13.34 -12.33 -13.78
N ALA A 127 -13.32 -11.10 -13.25
CA ALA A 127 -14.31 -10.06 -13.54
C ALA A 127 -14.09 -9.36 -14.90
N GLY A 128 -13.06 -9.74 -15.66
CA GLY A 128 -12.68 -9.14 -16.93
C GLY A 128 -11.89 -7.84 -16.81
N ASN A 129 -11.29 -7.58 -15.65
CA ASN A 129 -10.50 -6.38 -15.40
C ASN A 129 -9.01 -6.60 -15.67
N ARG A 130 -8.28 -5.51 -15.87
CA ARG A 130 -6.82 -5.53 -16.03
C ARG A 130 -6.15 -5.48 -14.66
N SER A 131 -5.16 -6.35 -14.43
CA SER A 131 -4.27 -6.28 -13.26
C SER A 131 -2.88 -6.80 -13.60
N ALA A 132 -1.88 -6.32 -12.85
CA ALA A 132 -0.50 -6.77 -12.92
C ALA A 132 0.04 -7.06 -11.51
N PRO A 133 0.56 -8.26 -11.24
CA PRO A 133 1.34 -8.51 -10.03
C PRO A 133 2.72 -7.84 -10.15
N ALA A 134 3.19 -7.24 -9.07
CA ALA A 134 4.49 -6.57 -8.97
C ALA A 134 5.16 -6.90 -7.62
N PRO A 135 5.62 -8.14 -7.41
CA PRO A 135 6.38 -8.48 -6.21
C PRO A 135 7.69 -7.68 -6.17
N GLU A 136 8.02 -7.13 -5.00
CA GLU A 136 9.28 -6.42 -4.76
C GLU A 136 10.29 -7.39 -4.14
N ASP A 137 11.14 -7.98 -5.00
CA ASP A 137 12.08 -9.03 -4.62
C ASP A 137 13.01 -8.57 -3.48
N GLY A 138 13.12 -9.41 -2.44
CA GLY A 138 13.95 -9.13 -1.27
C GLY A 138 13.41 -8.06 -0.30
N ALA A 139 12.34 -7.35 -0.66
CA ALA A 139 11.73 -6.35 0.22
C ALA A 139 10.87 -7.01 1.30
N ASP A 140 11.01 -6.56 2.54
CA ASP A 140 10.02 -6.82 3.59
C ASP A 140 8.77 -5.92 3.44
N HIS A 141 7.84 -6.01 4.39
CA HIS A 141 6.60 -5.24 4.34
C HIS A 141 6.80 -3.72 4.36
N LEU A 142 7.78 -3.21 5.12
CA LEU A 142 8.05 -1.77 5.22
C LEU A 142 8.84 -1.26 4.01
N GLN A 143 9.56 -2.14 3.32
CA GLN A 143 10.36 -1.82 2.14
C GLN A 143 9.56 -1.88 0.83
N ALA A 144 8.43 -2.59 0.78
CA ALA A 144 7.64 -2.78 -0.44
C ALA A 144 7.17 -1.47 -1.12
N VAL A 145 7.18 -0.34 -0.41
CA VAL A 145 6.82 0.98 -0.95
C VAL A 145 8.02 1.81 -1.41
N GLN A 146 9.25 1.40 -1.07
CA GLN A 146 10.48 2.15 -1.36
C GLN A 146 10.76 2.26 -2.86
N GLY A 147 10.20 1.37 -3.67
CA GLY A 147 10.25 1.48 -5.13
C GLY A 147 9.78 2.85 -5.64
N PHE A 148 8.85 3.53 -4.95
CA PHE A 148 8.41 4.87 -5.34
C PHE A 148 9.48 5.97 -5.18
N GLU A 149 10.55 5.73 -4.43
CA GLU A 149 11.66 6.69 -4.30
C GLU A 149 12.58 6.71 -5.53
N GLN A 150 12.50 5.69 -6.38
CA GLN A 150 13.31 5.58 -7.61
C GLN A 150 12.40 5.65 -8.84
N PRO A 151 12.58 6.65 -9.72
CA PRO A 151 11.66 6.88 -10.84
C PRO A 151 11.66 5.75 -11.88
N ASP A 152 12.72 4.95 -11.93
CA ASP A 152 12.93 3.82 -12.82
C ASP A 152 12.71 2.45 -12.17
N SER A 153 12.22 2.40 -10.91
CA SER A 153 11.91 1.14 -10.24
C SER A 153 10.84 0.30 -10.97
N ALA A 154 10.83 -1.00 -10.72
CA ALA A 154 9.80 -1.91 -11.23
C ALA A 154 8.39 -1.43 -10.85
N LEU A 155 8.19 -0.97 -9.61
CA LEU A 155 6.94 -0.42 -9.12
C LEU A 155 6.47 0.80 -9.93
N CYS A 156 7.36 1.77 -10.17
CA CYS A 156 7.06 2.95 -10.99
C CYS A 156 6.79 2.60 -12.45
N GLN A 157 7.51 1.62 -13.01
CA GLN A 157 7.27 1.13 -14.37
C GLN A 157 5.91 0.44 -14.49
N ALA A 158 5.54 -0.40 -13.52
CA ALA A 158 4.24 -1.09 -13.49
C ALA A 158 3.08 -0.08 -13.41
N LEU A 159 3.22 0.99 -12.62
CA LEU A 159 2.23 2.05 -12.53
C LEU A 159 2.06 2.78 -13.88
N ARG A 160 3.16 3.17 -14.53
CA ARG A 160 3.13 3.85 -15.85
C ARG A 160 2.56 2.97 -16.97
N GLY A 161 2.83 1.66 -16.94
CA GLY A 161 2.27 0.72 -17.92
C GLY A 161 0.78 0.42 -17.72
N SER A 162 0.20 0.87 -16.61
CA SER A 162 -1.21 0.63 -16.27
C SER A 162 -2.13 1.78 -16.65
N VAL A 163 -1.62 3.02 -16.77
CA VAL A 163 -2.40 4.20 -17.19
C VAL A 163 -2.63 4.25 -18.70
#